data_AF-A0A2U4FD74-F1
#
_entry.id   AF-A0A2U4FD74-F1
#
_cell.length_a   1.000
_cell.length_b   1.000
_cell.length_c   1.000
_cell.angle_alpha   90.00
_cell.angle_beta   90.00
_cell.angle_gamma   90.00
#
_symmetry.space_group_name_H-M   'P 1'
#
loop_
_entity.id
_entity.type
_entity.pdbx_description
1 polymer ?
#
loop_
_entity_poly.entity_id
_entity_poly.type
_entity_poly.pdbx_seq_one_letter_code
_entity_poly.pdbx_strand_id
1 'polypeptide(L)'
;MITKLIIGLGNPGDEYKNNRHNVGFILIDKIAENFNINFDNNKKKSLYARSKENNIEYILLKPQTFMNLSGESAIFISKFFNIKPEDVIVIYDDMDIPFGTFKIKKGGSSGGHNGIKSLISHLQSDDFTRIRIGIGRPSAGKKVNDYVLSNFSKKEREELDTAIADDIIDAVKIALFESPVIAQNKYNKKIGKENSDKNKGNKNMIKIVARNPVSHENKSKFIETAKELIDKSRKEKGCISYNLYESVDGKYLTFIEEWKDEKAIESHNNSEHFKAIVPKLGELTSGDKDVILYKEIK
;
A
#
# COMPACT_ATOMS: atom_id res chain seq x y z
N MET A 1 0.47 1.89 25.38
CA MET A 1 -0.37 1.07 24.48
C MET A 1 -0.90 2.00 23.43
N ILE A 2 -0.75 1.68 22.15
CA ILE A 2 -1.26 2.50 21.04
C ILE A 2 -2.58 1.87 20.60
N THR A 3 -3.61 2.70 20.39
CA THR A 3 -4.92 2.22 19.93
C THR A 3 -5.18 2.75 18.52
N LYS A 4 -5.39 1.85 17.56
CA LYS A 4 -5.65 2.17 16.15
C LYS A 4 -7.08 1.86 15.75
N LEU A 5 -7.63 2.62 14.82
CA LEU A 5 -8.99 2.42 14.28
C LEU A 5 -8.93 2.11 12.79
N ILE A 6 -9.52 0.98 12.38
CA ILE A 6 -9.70 0.62 10.97
C ILE A 6 -11.18 0.75 10.64
N ILE A 7 -11.50 1.62 9.69
CA ILE A 7 -12.88 1.90 9.27
C ILE A 7 -13.09 1.35 7.87
N GLY A 8 -14.03 0.43 7.71
CA GLY A 8 -14.57 0.03 6.42
C GLY A 8 -15.77 0.90 6.10
N LEU A 9 -15.76 1.62 4.99
CA LEU A 9 -16.91 2.41 4.55
C LEU A 9 -17.91 1.56 3.75
N GLY A 10 -19.21 1.81 3.98
CA GLY A 10 -20.33 1.13 3.33
C GLY A 10 -21.67 1.62 3.87
N ASN A 11 -22.76 1.22 3.23
CA ASN A 11 -24.13 1.40 3.73
C ASN A 11 -24.63 0.11 4.42
N PRO A 12 -25.31 0.19 5.57
CA PRO A 12 -25.96 -0.95 6.20
C PRO A 12 -27.23 -1.34 5.42
N GLY A 13 -27.56 -2.64 5.40
CA GLY A 13 -28.73 -3.18 4.69
C GLY A 13 -28.34 -4.24 3.67
N ASP A 14 -29.17 -5.27 3.52
CA ASP A 14 -28.93 -6.41 2.62
C ASP A 14 -28.89 -5.98 1.14
N GLU A 15 -29.62 -4.93 0.79
CA GLU A 15 -29.66 -4.35 -0.55
C GLU A 15 -28.34 -3.73 -0.98
N TYR A 16 -27.46 -3.37 -0.03
CA TYR A 16 -26.17 -2.74 -0.31
C TYR A 16 -24.99 -3.71 -0.21
N LYS A 17 -25.19 -4.92 0.31
CA LYS A 17 -24.10 -5.85 0.71
C LYS A 17 -23.06 -6.16 -0.38
N ASN A 18 -23.46 -6.05 -1.65
CA ASN A 18 -22.60 -6.34 -2.79
C ASN A 18 -22.38 -5.11 -3.71
N ASN A 19 -22.80 -3.93 -3.29
CA ASN A 19 -22.59 -2.70 -4.04
C ASN A 19 -21.11 -2.30 -4.05
N ARG A 20 -20.68 -1.63 -5.12
CA ARG A 20 -19.34 -1.05 -5.23
C ARG A 20 -19.00 -0.14 -4.04
N HIS A 21 -19.96 0.65 -3.58
CA HIS A 21 -19.81 1.55 -2.44
C HIS A 21 -19.67 0.84 -1.08
N ASN A 22 -19.89 -0.47 -1.04
CA ASN A 22 -19.76 -1.31 0.15
C ASN A 22 -18.44 -2.09 0.18
N VAL A 23 -17.50 -1.80 -0.73
CA VAL A 23 -16.20 -2.49 -0.79
C VAL A 23 -15.43 -2.41 0.54
N GLY A 24 -15.54 -1.30 1.27
CA GLY A 24 -14.92 -1.16 2.59
C GLY A 24 -15.53 -2.11 3.63
N PHE A 25 -16.85 -2.32 3.63
CA PHE A 25 -17.50 -3.33 4.47
C PHE A 25 -17.09 -4.75 4.09
N ILE A 26 -17.10 -5.06 2.78
CA ILE A 26 -16.71 -6.39 2.28
C ILE A 26 -15.29 -6.73 2.73
N LEU A 27 -14.35 -5.79 2.60
CA LEU A 27 -12.96 -6.03 2.95
C LEU A 27 -12.72 -6.05 4.45
N ILE A 28 -13.42 -5.23 5.25
CA ILE A 28 -13.23 -5.27 6.71
C ILE A 28 -13.76 -6.57 7.33
N ASP A 29 -14.78 -7.18 6.72
CA ASP A 29 -15.25 -8.52 7.12
C ASP A 29 -14.15 -9.57 6.87
N LYS A 30 -13.50 -9.55 5.71
CA LYS A 30 -12.37 -10.43 5.41
C LYS A 30 -11.15 -10.19 6.31
N ILE A 31 -10.87 -8.93 6.64
CA ILE A 31 -9.80 -8.59 7.59
C ILE A 31 -10.14 -9.17 8.97
N ALA A 32 -11.38 -9.03 9.42
CA ALA A 32 -11.85 -9.58 10.69
C ALA A 32 -11.70 -11.11 10.72
N GLU A 33 -12.12 -11.80 9.65
CA GLU A 33 -11.92 -13.25 9.48
C GLU A 33 -10.44 -13.63 9.54
N ASN A 34 -9.57 -12.93 8.81
CA ASN A 34 -8.14 -13.22 8.78
C ASN A 34 -7.44 -12.97 10.14
N PHE A 35 -7.94 -12.02 10.91
CA PHE A 35 -7.45 -11.71 12.25
C PHE A 35 -8.12 -12.57 13.33
N ASN A 36 -9.08 -13.41 12.94
CA ASN A 36 -9.88 -14.26 13.81
C ASN A 36 -10.67 -13.47 14.88
N ILE A 37 -11.32 -12.39 14.46
CA ILE A 37 -12.10 -11.49 15.32
C ILE A 37 -13.52 -11.38 14.79
N ASN A 38 -14.49 -11.45 15.69
CA ASN A 38 -15.91 -11.30 15.35
C ASN A 38 -16.40 -9.89 15.71
N PHE A 39 -17.25 -9.33 14.84
CA PHE A 39 -18.02 -8.13 15.15
C PHE A 39 -19.11 -8.45 16.18
N ASP A 40 -18.82 -8.16 17.45
CA ASP A 40 -19.62 -8.51 18.61
C ASP A 40 -20.16 -7.29 19.38
N ASN A 41 -19.70 -6.08 19.05
CA ASN A 41 -20.09 -4.86 19.73
C ASN A 41 -20.95 -3.95 18.85
N ASN A 42 -22.15 -3.63 19.34
CA ASN A 42 -23.05 -2.66 18.74
C ASN A 42 -23.27 -1.47 19.68
N LYS A 43 -22.86 -0.26 19.26
CA LYS A 43 -23.03 0.95 20.07
C LYS A 43 -23.16 2.19 19.19
N LYS A 44 -24.17 3.03 19.43
CA LYS A 44 -24.32 4.36 18.80
C LYS A 44 -24.10 4.37 17.28
N LYS A 45 -24.80 3.50 16.56
CA LYS A 45 -24.69 3.33 15.10
C LYS A 45 -23.28 2.87 14.66
N SER A 46 -22.61 2.07 15.47
CA SER A 46 -21.32 1.47 15.19
C SER A 46 -21.39 -0.02 15.45
N LEU A 47 -21.03 -0.83 14.46
CA LEU A 47 -20.74 -2.25 14.62
C LEU A 47 -19.22 -2.37 14.61
N TYR A 48 -18.63 -2.78 15.73
CA TYR A 48 -17.18 -2.83 15.85
C TYR A 48 -16.70 -4.13 16.51
N ALA A 49 -15.44 -4.42 16.26
CA ALA A 49 -14.70 -5.51 16.86
C ALA A 49 -13.39 -4.93 17.40
N ARG A 50 -12.80 -5.55 18.41
CA ARG A 50 -11.49 -5.13 18.93
C ARG A 50 -10.63 -6.33 19.27
N SER A 51 -9.34 -6.17 19.07
CA SER A 51 -8.35 -7.13 19.53
C SER A 51 -7.06 -6.40 19.86
N LYS A 52 -6.12 -7.14 20.43
CA LYS A 52 -4.82 -6.62 20.83
C LYS A 52 -3.75 -7.61 20.42
N GLU A 53 -2.70 -7.07 19.83
CA GLU A 53 -1.49 -7.82 19.52
C GLU A 53 -0.27 -6.95 19.85
N ASN A 54 0.68 -7.52 20.59
CA ASN A 54 1.83 -6.80 21.13
C ASN A 54 1.39 -5.55 21.93
N ASN A 55 1.91 -4.37 21.57
CA ASN A 55 1.60 -3.09 22.21
C ASN A 55 0.51 -2.28 21.48
N ILE A 56 -0.18 -2.91 20.52
CA ILE A 56 -1.21 -2.28 19.69
C ILE A 56 -2.57 -2.91 19.98
N GLU A 57 -3.50 -2.09 20.47
CA GLU A 57 -4.93 -2.39 20.42
C GLU A 57 -5.46 -1.87 19.08
N TYR A 58 -6.29 -2.65 18.40
CA TYR A 58 -6.87 -2.23 17.14
C TYR A 58 -8.36 -2.54 17.08
N ILE A 59 -9.11 -1.60 16.53
CA ILE A 59 -10.57 -1.64 16.48
C ILE A 59 -11.00 -1.63 15.01
N LEU A 60 -11.75 -2.65 14.60
CA LEU A 60 -12.40 -2.71 13.30
C LEU A 60 -13.78 -2.07 13.42
N LEU A 61 -14.15 -1.17 12.53
CA LEU A 61 -15.41 -0.43 12.57
C LEU A 61 -16.14 -0.49 11.22
N LYS A 62 -17.41 -0.90 11.28
CA LYS A 62 -18.43 -0.70 10.25
C LYS A 62 -19.47 0.33 10.73
N PRO A 63 -19.41 1.59 10.26
CA PRO A 63 -20.43 2.59 10.58
C PRO A 63 -21.84 2.13 10.18
N GLN A 64 -22.75 1.96 11.14
CA GLN A 64 -24.15 1.58 10.88
C GLN A 64 -24.99 2.82 10.57
N THR A 65 -24.49 3.66 9.67
CA THR A 65 -25.12 4.88 9.15
C THR A 65 -25.14 4.82 7.63
N PHE A 66 -25.94 5.65 6.96
CA PHE A 66 -25.69 5.89 5.54
C PHE A 66 -24.31 6.53 5.33
N MET A 67 -23.74 6.30 4.15
CA MET A 67 -22.36 6.66 3.81
C MET A 67 -22.05 8.13 4.09
N ASN A 68 -22.96 9.05 3.78
CA ASN A 68 -22.76 10.48 4.00
C ASN A 68 -22.71 10.88 5.48
N LEU A 69 -23.07 9.98 6.40
CA LEU A 69 -23.08 10.18 7.85
C LEU A 69 -22.05 9.30 8.58
N SER A 70 -21.16 8.60 7.87
CA SER A 70 -20.14 7.71 8.47
C SER A 70 -19.26 8.39 9.52
N GLY A 71 -19.08 9.71 9.43
CA GLY A 71 -18.38 10.53 10.42
C GLY A 71 -19.00 10.48 11.82
N GLU A 72 -20.33 10.39 11.94
CA GLU A 72 -21.03 10.33 13.24
C GLU A 72 -20.58 9.11 14.06
N SER A 73 -20.50 7.96 13.39
CA SER A 73 -20.03 6.71 14.01
C SER A 73 -18.53 6.77 14.30
N ALA A 74 -17.73 7.26 13.35
CA ALA A 74 -16.27 7.30 13.48
C ALA A 74 -15.80 8.20 14.63
N ILE A 75 -16.39 9.39 14.80
CA ILE A 75 -16.03 10.29 15.91
C ILE A 75 -16.44 9.72 17.26
N PHE A 76 -17.58 9.03 17.33
CA PHE A 76 -18.01 8.38 18.56
C PHE A 76 -16.98 7.33 19.01
N ILE A 77 -16.60 6.41 18.11
CA ILE A 77 -15.63 5.35 18.41
C ILE A 77 -14.25 5.95 18.71
N SER A 78 -13.80 6.94 17.94
CA SER A 78 -12.51 7.60 18.18
C SER A 78 -12.45 8.25 19.56
N LYS A 79 -13.50 8.96 19.98
CA LYS A 79 -13.58 9.55 21.34
C LYS A 79 -13.68 8.49 22.43
N PHE A 80 -14.46 7.44 22.19
CA PHE A 80 -14.69 6.38 23.17
C PHE A 80 -13.40 5.62 23.52
N PHE A 81 -12.51 5.44 22.55
CA PHE A 81 -11.22 4.76 22.72
C PHE A 81 -10.00 5.70 22.72
N ASN A 82 -10.22 7.03 22.76
CA ASN A 82 -9.17 8.05 22.75
C ASN A 82 -8.17 7.93 21.58
N ILE A 83 -8.69 7.69 20.38
CA ILE A 83 -7.92 7.49 19.14
C ILE A 83 -7.78 8.84 18.42
N LYS A 84 -6.55 9.17 18.03
CA LYS A 84 -6.25 10.37 17.24
C LYS A 84 -6.47 10.10 15.74
N PRO A 85 -6.75 11.12 14.92
CA PRO A 85 -6.90 10.96 13.47
C PRO A 85 -5.72 10.25 12.79
N GLU A 86 -4.48 10.51 13.23
CA GLU A 86 -3.26 9.90 12.68
C GLU A 86 -3.17 8.38 12.88
N ASP A 87 -3.91 7.84 13.85
CA ASP A 87 -4.03 6.42 14.15
C ASP A 87 -5.24 5.76 13.47
N VAL A 88 -5.94 6.49 12.60
CA VAL A 88 -7.07 5.99 11.81
C VAL A 88 -6.61 5.51 10.43
N ILE A 89 -7.12 4.35 10.02
CA ILE A 89 -7.00 3.77 8.68
C ILE A 89 -8.42 3.63 8.11
N VAL A 90 -8.65 4.11 6.89
CA VAL A 90 -9.97 4.06 6.23
C VAL A 90 -9.88 3.30 4.92
N ILE A 91 -10.77 2.33 4.72
CA ILE A 91 -10.89 1.50 3.52
C ILE A 91 -12.19 1.87 2.81
N TYR A 92 -12.10 2.28 1.54
CA TYR A 92 -13.25 2.78 0.78
C TYR A 92 -13.05 2.69 -0.75
N ASP A 93 -14.13 2.81 -1.51
CA ASP A 93 -14.10 2.77 -2.97
C ASP A 93 -13.60 4.07 -3.62
N ASP A 94 -12.91 3.91 -4.74
CA ASP A 94 -12.35 5.00 -5.51
C ASP A 94 -12.50 4.76 -7.01
N MET A 95 -13.26 5.62 -7.66
CA MET A 95 -13.53 5.50 -9.10
C MET A 95 -12.35 5.89 -9.97
N ASP A 96 -11.41 6.68 -9.45
CA ASP A 96 -10.24 7.12 -10.21
C ASP A 96 -9.13 6.08 -10.23
N ILE A 97 -9.30 4.99 -9.47
CA ILE A 97 -8.40 3.85 -9.44
C ILE A 97 -9.06 2.70 -10.22
N PRO A 98 -8.36 2.07 -11.17
CA PRO A 98 -8.88 0.92 -11.90
C PRO A 98 -9.28 -0.22 -10.95
N PHE A 99 -10.39 -0.88 -11.26
CA PHE A 99 -10.76 -2.13 -10.59
C PHE A 99 -9.61 -3.15 -10.65
N GLY A 100 -9.43 -3.93 -9.59
CA GLY A 100 -8.28 -4.82 -9.44
C GLY A 100 -7.13 -4.25 -8.62
N THR A 101 -7.13 -2.95 -8.35
CA THR A 101 -5.97 -2.24 -7.78
C THR A 101 -6.36 -1.38 -6.58
N PHE A 102 -5.41 -1.00 -5.74
CA PHE A 102 -5.66 -0.09 -4.62
C PHE A 102 -4.46 0.79 -4.29
N LYS A 103 -4.70 2.02 -3.85
CA LYS A 103 -3.64 2.95 -3.43
C LYS A 103 -3.73 3.27 -1.96
N ILE A 104 -2.57 3.36 -1.32
CA ILE A 104 -2.46 3.85 0.04
C ILE A 104 -2.00 5.31 0.03
N LYS A 105 -2.62 6.15 0.84
CA LYS A 105 -2.24 7.56 0.98
C LYS A 105 -2.55 8.07 2.38
N LYS A 106 -1.66 8.86 2.96
CA LYS A 106 -1.96 9.66 4.16
C LYS A 106 -2.51 11.03 3.75
N GLY A 107 -3.56 11.50 4.42
CA GLY A 107 -4.13 12.83 4.18
C GLY A 107 -4.93 12.97 2.88
N GLY A 108 -5.38 14.21 2.61
CA GLY A 108 -5.91 14.64 1.33
C GLY A 108 -7.41 14.96 1.32
N SER A 109 -7.88 15.57 0.24
CA SER A 109 -9.30 15.91 0.09
C SER A 109 -10.19 14.65 -0.03
N SER A 110 -11.51 14.82 0.07
CA SER A 110 -12.45 13.70 -0.06
C SER A 110 -12.55 13.11 -1.47
N GLY A 111 -12.05 13.82 -2.50
CA GLY A 111 -12.24 13.40 -3.90
C GLY A 111 -13.71 13.28 -4.31
N GLY A 112 -14.62 13.98 -3.62
CA GLY A 112 -16.06 13.86 -3.84
C GLY A 112 -16.72 12.66 -3.14
N HIS A 113 -15.97 11.79 -2.47
CA HIS A 113 -16.53 10.66 -1.74
C HIS A 113 -17.22 11.12 -0.44
N ASN A 114 -18.54 10.88 -0.33
CA ASN A 114 -19.37 11.40 0.76
C ASN A 114 -18.99 10.85 2.15
N GLY A 115 -18.59 9.57 2.24
CA GLY A 115 -18.11 9.00 3.50
C GLY A 115 -16.83 9.65 4.01
N ILE A 116 -15.81 9.80 3.17
CA ILE A 116 -14.59 10.54 3.49
C ILE A 116 -14.88 12.01 3.84
N LYS A 117 -15.77 12.68 3.10
CA LYS A 117 -16.22 14.05 3.46
C LYS A 117 -16.80 14.09 4.88
N SER A 118 -17.63 13.10 5.22
CA SER A 118 -18.23 12.96 6.55
C SER A 118 -17.17 12.72 7.63
N LEU A 119 -16.21 11.82 7.37
CA LEU A 119 -15.10 11.54 8.29
C LEU A 119 -14.26 12.79 8.57
N ILE A 120 -13.82 13.51 7.53
CA ILE A 120 -13.03 14.74 7.69
C ILE A 120 -13.79 15.76 8.53
N SER A 121 -15.08 15.95 8.24
CA SER A 121 -15.95 16.88 8.96
C SER A 121 -16.11 16.53 10.44
N HIS A 122 -16.23 15.25 10.80
CA HIS A 122 -16.49 14.84 12.19
C HIS A 122 -15.20 14.63 13.00
N LEU A 123 -14.14 14.13 12.36
CA LEU A 123 -12.81 13.98 12.97
C LEU A 123 -12.05 15.31 13.05
N GLN A 124 -12.54 16.35 12.36
CA GLN A 124 -11.91 17.69 12.29
C GLN A 124 -10.44 17.61 11.79
N SER A 125 -10.15 16.63 10.96
CA SER A 125 -8.83 16.36 10.42
C SER A 125 -8.96 15.47 9.19
N ASP A 126 -8.09 15.66 8.22
CA ASP A 126 -7.89 14.74 7.11
C ASP A 126 -6.67 13.82 7.31
N ASP A 127 -5.93 13.99 8.41
CA ASP A 127 -4.66 13.33 8.72
C ASP A 127 -4.84 11.87 9.15
N PHE A 128 -5.49 11.06 8.31
CA PHE A 128 -5.64 9.63 8.48
C PHE A 128 -5.13 8.89 7.25
N THR A 129 -4.80 7.61 7.45
CA THR A 129 -4.38 6.71 6.35
C THR A 129 -5.59 6.25 5.57
N ARG A 130 -5.45 6.19 4.24
CA ARG A 130 -6.50 5.81 3.30
C ARG A 130 -6.03 4.66 2.45
N ILE A 131 -6.79 3.57 2.44
CA ILE A 131 -6.65 2.46 1.50
C ILE A 131 -7.80 2.59 0.51
N ARG A 132 -7.46 3.15 -0.67
CA ARG A 132 -8.39 3.53 -1.74
C ARG A 132 -8.54 2.37 -2.70
N ILE A 133 -9.69 1.73 -2.72
CA ILE A 133 -9.95 0.53 -3.50
C ILE A 133 -10.50 0.91 -4.86
N GLY A 134 -9.82 0.51 -5.93
CA GLY A 134 -10.27 0.80 -7.28
C GLY A 134 -11.59 0.12 -7.60
N ILE A 135 -12.57 0.93 -7.99
CA ILE A 135 -13.81 0.44 -8.60
C ILE A 135 -13.91 0.84 -10.07
N GLY A 136 -12.98 1.67 -10.57
CA GLY A 136 -13.01 2.21 -11.91
C GLY A 136 -14.11 3.26 -12.12
N ARG A 137 -14.10 3.88 -13.31
CA ARG A 137 -15.13 4.86 -13.69
C ARG A 137 -16.29 4.18 -14.42
N PRO A 138 -17.53 4.70 -14.27
CA PRO A 138 -18.65 4.26 -15.08
C PRO A 138 -18.40 4.49 -16.57
N SER A 139 -19.01 3.65 -17.41
CA SER A 139 -19.10 3.89 -18.85
C SER A 139 -19.76 5.25 -19.13
N ALA A 140 -19.36 5.92 -20.22
CA ALA A 140 -19.91 7.21 -20.61
C ALA A 140 -21.45 7.21 -20.58
N GLY A 141 -22.03 8.24 -19.96
CA GLY A 141 -23.48 8.41 -19.84
C GLY A 141 -24.14 7.80 -18.59
N LYS A 142 -23.45 6.94 -17.82
CA LYS A 142 -23.97 6.45 -16.53
C LYS A 142 -23.72 7.45 -15.40
N LYS A 143 -24.72 7.67 -14.54
CA LYS A 143 -24.57 8.51 -13.34
C LYS A 143 -23.67 7.83 -12.33
N VAL A 144 -22.80 8.61 -11.70
CA VAL A 144 -21.87 8.16 -10.65
C VAL A 144 -22.61 7.49 -9.49
N ASN A 145 -23.69 8.10 -9.00
CA ASN A 145 -24.46 7.57 -7.87
C ASN A 145 -25.03 6.18 -8.17
N ASP A 146 -25.60 5.98 -9.36
CA ASP A 146 -26.14 4.69 -9.78
C ASP A 146 -25.03 3.65 -9.92
N TYR A 147 -23.85 4.08 -10.37
CA TYR A 147 -22.70 3.19 -10.52
C TYR A 147 -22.14 2.71 -9.18
N VAL A 148 -21.89 3.60 -8.22
CA VAL A 148 -21.37 3.18 -6.91
C VAL A 148 -22.39 2.34 -6.14
N LEU A 149 -23.68 2.58 -6.34
CA LEU A 149 -24.78 1.79 -5.76
C LEU A 149 -25.14 0.55 -6.59
N SER A 150 -24.36 0.20 -7.61
CA SER A 150 -24.57 -1.03 -8.37
C SER A 150 -23.71 -2.17 -7.83
N ASN A 151 -24.23 -3.39 -7.93
CA ASN A 151 -23.54 -4.60 -7.48
C ASN A 151 -22.29 -4.91 -8.30
N PHE A 152 -21.25 -5.42 -7.66
CA PHE A 152 -20.17 -6.13 -8.35
C PHE A 152 -20.74 -7.31 -9.14
N SER A 153 -20.26 -7.49 -10.37
CA SER A 153 -20.51 -8.71 -11.12
C SER A 153 -19.89 -9.91 -10.41
N LYS A 154 -20.34 -11.13 -10.76
CA LYS A 154 -19.79 -12.35 -10.17
C LYS A 154 -18.26 -12.44 -10.31
N LYS A 155 -17.74 -12.09 -11.49
CA LYS A 155 -16.30 -12.10 -11.77
C LYS A 155 -15.54 -11.06 -10.95
N GLU A 156 -16.03 -9.81 -10.91
CA GLU A 156 -15.42 -8.77 -10.07
C GLU A 156 -15.44 -9.21 -8.59
N ARG A 157 -16.53 -9.85 -8.15
CA ARG A 157 -16.63 -10.34 -6.77
C ARG A 157 -15.61 -11.43 -6.46
N GLU A 158 -15.43 -12.40 -7.37
CA GLU A 158 -14.40 -13.45 -7.24
C GLU A 158 -12.98 -12.86 -7.20
N GLU A 159 -12.67 -11.87 -8.04
CA GLU A 159 -11.39 -11.18 -8.04
C GLU A 159 -11.17 -10.37 -6.75
N LEU A 160 -12.21 -9.69 -6.26
CA LEU A 160 -12.20 -8.98 -4.97
C LEU A 160 -12.00 -9.94 -3.81
N ASP A 161 -12.64 -11.11 -3.86
CA ASP A 161 -12.63 -12.06 -2.76
C ASP A 161 -11.32 -12.83 -2.59
N THR A 162 -10.47 -12.84 -3.61
CA THR A 162 -9.22 -13.60 -3.65
C THR A 162 -8.00 -12.67 -3.62
N ALA A 163 -7.40 -12.40 -4.77
CA ALA A 163 -6.09 -11.74 -4.88
C ALA A 163 -6.09 -10.31 -4.28
N ILE A 164 -7.16 -9.55 -4.50
CA ILE A 164 -7.25 -8.17 -4.02
C ILE A 164 -7.37 -8.15 -2.49
N ALA A 165 -8.16 -9.04 -1.92
CA ALA A 165 -8.34 -9.14 -0.48
C ALA A 165 -7.03 -9.48 0.24
N ASP A 166 -6.27 -10.46 -0.25
CA ASP A 166 -5.02 -10.88 0.38
C ASP A 166 -3.98 -9.75 0.44
N ASP A 167 -3.80 -9.03 -0.67
CA ASP A 167 -2.90 -7.87 -0.72
C ASP A 167 -3.35 -6.73 0.22
N ILE A 168 -4.66 -6.51 0.35
CA ILE A 168 -5.21 -5.47 1.23
C ILE A 168 -5.07 -5.88 2.70
N ILE A 169 -5.30 -7.15 3.03
CA ILE A 169 -5.13 -7.68 4.38
C ILE A 169 -3.66 -7.51 4.82
N ASP A 170 -2.71 -7.85 3.96
CA ASP A 170 -1.28 -7.63 4.22
C ASP A 170 -0.96 -6.13 4.35
N ALA A 171 -1.48 -5.28 3.46
CA ALA A 171 -1.33 -3.83 3.55
C ALA A 171 -1.85 -3.27 4.89
N VAL A 172 -2.99 -3.77 5.38
CA VAL A 172 -3.56 -3.40 6.69
C VAL A 172 -2.66 -3.89 7.82
N LYS A 173 -2.15 -5.13 7.78
CA LYS A 173 -1.19 -5.64 8.77
C LYS A 173 0.06 -4.77 8.86
N ILE A 174 0.68 -4.44 7.72
CA ILE A 174 1.86 -3.57 7.68
C ILE A 174 1.52 -2.17 8.21
N ALA A 175 0.39 -1.59 7.80
CA ALA A 175 -0.02 -0.26 8.28
C ALA A 175 -0.32 -0.24 9.79
N LEU A 176 -0.84 -1.34 10.33
CA LEU A 176 -1.14 -1.49 11.75
C LEU A 176 0.12 -1.73 12.58
N PHE A 177 0.92 -2.74 12.24
CA PHE A 177 1.99 -3.23 13.09
C PHE A 177 3.37 -2.64 12.80
N GLU A 178 3.57 -2.06 11.61
CA GLU A 178 4.83 -1.41 11.23
C GLU A 178 4.63 0.09 11.00
N SER A 179 4.09 0.48 9.85
CA SER A 179 3.84 1.87 9.47
C SER A 179 3.01 1.98 8.19
N PRO A 180 2.04 2.92 8.12
CA PRO A 180 1.34 3.26 6.88
C PRO A 180 2.26 3.62 5.71
N VAL A 181 3.43 4.20 5.99
CA VAL A 181 4.41 4.59 4.96
C VAL A 181 5.06 3.37 4.33
N ILE A 182 5.34 2.33 5.12
CA ILE A 182 5.91 1.07 4.60
C ILE A 182 4.87 0.37 3.72
N ALA A 183 3.63 0.27 4.19
CA ALA A 183 2.53 -0.29 3.40
C ALA A 183 2.37 0.47 2.07
N GLN A 184 2.39 1.81 2.14
CA GLN A 184 2.31 2.67 0.97
C GLN A 184 3.44 2.41 -0.03
N ASN A 185 4.68 2.35 0.45
CA ASN A 185 5.85 2.11 -0.40
C ASN A 185 5.83 0.73 -1.05
N LYS A 186 5.30 -0.29 -0.38
CA LYS A 186 5.14 -1.64 -0.91
C LYS A 186 4.09 -1.67 -2.03
N TYR A 187 2.89 -1.16 -1.75
CA TYR A 187 1.73 -1.38 -2.62
C TYR A 187 1.55 -0.32 -3.72
N ASN A 188 1.95 0.93 -3.49
CA ASN A 188 1.85 1.95 -4.54
C ASN A 188 2.88 1.76 -5.66
N LYS A 189 3.99 1.05 -5.41
CA LYS A 189 4.96 0.67 -6.45
C LYS A 189 4.39 -0.40 -7.41
N LYS A 190 3.47 -1.25 -6.95
CA LYS A 190 2.76 -2.27 -7.76
C LYS A 190 1.94 -1.62 -8.88
N ILE A 191 1.23 -0.52 -8.59
CA ILE A 191 0.38 0.20 -9.57
C ILE A 191 1.17 1.00 -10.61
N GLY A 192 2.41 1.39 -10.29
CA GLY A 192 3.32 1.98 -11.27
C GLY A 192 3.73 0.98 -12.37
N LYS A 193 3.73 -0.33 -12.06
CA LYS A 193 4.03 -1.43 -13.00
C LYS A 193 2.79 -1.91 -13.76
N GLU A 194 1.61 -1.97 -13.13
CA GLU A 194 0.38 -2.49 -13.76
C GLU A 194 -0.15 -1.65 -14.95
N ASN A 195 0.05 -0.33 -14.96
CA ASN A 195 -0.29 0.50 -16.13
C ASN A 195 0.68 0.33 -17.31
N SER A 196 1.85 -0.30 -17.09
CA SER A 196 2.76 -0.75 -18.15
C SER A 196 2.60 -2.24 -18.52
N ASP A 197 1.92 -3.03 -17.69
CA ASP A 197 1.80 -4.49 -17.83
C ASP A 197 0.67 -4.97 -18.76
N LYS A 198 -0.01 -4.07 -19.49
CA LYS A 198 -0.84 -4.48 -20.64
C LYS A 198 -0.03 -5.02 -21.83
N ASN A 199 1.30 -5.10 -21.74
CA ASN A 199 2.14 -5.73 -22.75
C ASN A 199 3.08 -6.79 -22.16
N LYS A 200 2.55 -8.03 -22.10
CA LYS A 200 3.26 -9.32 -22.16
C LYS A 200 4.31 -9.61 -21.07
N GLY A 201 4.02 -10.65 -20.27
CA GLY A 201 4.90 -11.15 -19.23
C GLY A 201 6.32 -11.50 -19.70
N ASN A 202 7.29 -11.33 -18.80
CA ASN A 202 8.59 -11.98 -18.91
C ASN A 202 8.77 -12.93 -17.73
N LYS A 203 8.65 -14.22 -18.05
CA LYS A 203 9.26 -15.32 -17.30
C LYS A 203 10.78 -15.03 -17.20
N ASN A 204 11.36 -15.07 -16.00
CA ASN A 204 12.81 -15.06 -15.69
C ASN A 204 13.43 -13.78 -15.07
N MET A 205 12.69 -12.99 -14.29
CA MET A 205 13.27 -11.84 -13.57
C MET A 205 14.31 -12.28 -12.50
N ILE A 206 15.41 -11.53 -12.40
CA ILE A 206 16.50 -11.73 -11.43
C ILE A 206 16.62 -10.50 -10.54
N LYS A 207 16.79 -10.72 -9.24
CA LYS A 207 16.98 -9.67 -8.24
C LYS A 207 18.39 -9.74 -7.66
N ILE A 208 19.09 -8.61 -7.61
CA ILE A 208 20.41 -8.50 -6.99
C ILE A 208 20.27 -7.62 -5.75
N VAL A 209 20.81 -8.09 -4.62
CA VAL A 209 20.94 -7.30 -3.39
C VAL A 209 22.43 -7.16 -3.09
N ALA A 210 22.97 -5.96 -3.26
CA ALA A 210 24.37 -5.64 -2.99
C ALA A 210 24.46 -4.71 -1.78
N ARG A 211 24.80 -5.28 -0.62
CA ARG A 211 24.98 -4.56 0.65
C ARG A 211 26.41 -4.03 0.73
N ASN A 212 26.53 -2.71 0.89
CA ASN A 212 27.82 -2.03 0.98
C ASN A 212 27.96 -1.45 2.38
N PRO A 213 28.92 -1.90 3.21
CA PRO A 213 29.23 -1.23 4.46
C PRO A 213 29.85 0.13 4.14
N VAL A 214 29.29 1.21 4.69
CA VAL A 214 29.76 2.58 4.41
C VAL A 214 29.85 3.36 5.72
N SER A 215 31.02 3.94 5.98
CA SER A 215 31.23 4.79 7.15
C SER A 215 30.41 6.08 7.07
N HIS A 216 30.13 6.69 8.23
CA HIS A 216 29.33 7.92 8.28
C HIS A 216 29.94 9.06 7.44
N GLU A 217 31.27 9.18 7.44
CA GLU A 217 32.03 10.20 6.71
C GLU A 217 31.91 10.06 5.19
N ASN A 218 31.94 8.83 4.67
CA ASN A 218 31.88 8.57 3.23
C ASN A 218 30.45 8.54 2.68
N LYS A 219 29.44 8.53 3.55
CA LYS A 219 28.04 8.29 3.20
C LYS A 219 27.48 9.27 2.18
N SER A 220 27.66 10.57 2.39
CA SER A 220 27.16 11.60 1.47
C SER A 220 27.76 11.47 0.08
N LYS A 221 29.08 11.25 0.00
CA LYS A 221 29.82 11.06 -1.25
C LYS A 221 29.45 9.75 -1.96
N PHE A 222 29.20 8.69 -1.18
CA PHE A 222 28.71 7.42 -1.72
C PHE A 222 27.33 7.62 -2.36
N ILE A 223 26.39 8.27 -1.66
CA ILE A 223 25.04 8.52 -2.17
C ILE A 223 25.08 9.37 -3.44
N GLU A 224 25.93 10.40 -3.50
CA GLU A 224 26.10 11.23 -4.69
C GLU A 224 26.63 10.42 -5.88
N THR A 225 27.70 9.64 -5.67
CA THR A 225 28.29 8.78 -6.70
C THR A 225 27.30 7.69 -7.15
N ALA A 226 26.51 7.15 -6.22
CA ALA A 226 25.51 6.13 -6.49
C ALA A 226 24.33 6.67 -7.32
N LYS A 227 23.95 7.95 -7.16
CA LYS A 227 22.91 8.57 -8.00
C LYS A 227 23.27 8.53 -9.48
N GLU A 228 24.54 8.80 -9.82
CA GLU A 228 25.00 8.73 -11.21
C GLU A 228 24.88 7.30 -11.77
N LEU A 229 25.30 6.29 -10.98
CA LEU A 229 25.16 4.89 -11.35
C LEU A 229 23.68 4.53 -11.57
N ILE A 230 22.82 4.85 -10.61
CA ILE A 230 21.37 4.59 -10.67
C ILE A 230 20.74 5.21 -11.93
N ASP A 231 21.02 6.48 -12.21
CA ASP A 231 20.42 7.21 -13.32
C ASP A 231 20.84 6.66 -14.69
N LYS A 232 22.06 6.14 -14.80
CA LYS A 232 22.56 5.49 -16.01
C LYS A 232 22.03 4.06 -16.13
N SER A 233 22.09 3.25 -15.07
CA SER A 233 21.61 1.86 -15.05
C SER A 233 20.13 1.75 -15.39
N ARG A 234 19.29 2.67 -14.88
CA ARG A 234 17.83 2.68 -15.15
C ARG A 234 17.48 2.90 -16.62
N LYS A 235 18.40 3.44 -17.43
CA LYS A 235 18.20 3.65 -18.88
C LYS A 235 18.60 2.43 -19.69
N GLU A 236 19.23 1.43 -19.07
CA GLU A 236 19.69 0.25 -19.78
C GLU A 236 18.55 -0.70 -20.15
N LYS A 237 18.70 -1.31 -21.32
CA LYS A 237 17.75 -2.30 -21.80
C LYS A 237 17.78 -3.54 -20.90
N GLY A 238 16.65 -3.82 -20.25
CA GLY A 238 16.51 -4.97 -19.36
C GLY A 238 16.67 -4.64 -17.88
N CYS A 239 17.03 -3.40 -17.52
CA CYS A 239 16.88 -2.91 -16.15
C CYS A 239 15.39 -2.73 -15.84
N ILE A 240 14.88 -3.47 -14.85
CA ILE A 240 13.51 -3.33 -14.35
C ILE A 240 13.50 -2.32 -13.20
N SER A 241 14.47 -2.41 -12.29
CA SER A 241 14.68 -1.39 -11.27
C SER A 241 16.12 -1.38 -10.77
N TYR A 242 16.57 -0.22 -10.30
CA TYR A 242 17.90 -0.04 -9.70
C TYR A 242 17.75 1.04 -8.63
N ASN A 243 17.90 0.68 -7.36
CA ASN A 243 17.61 1.56 -6.23
C ASN A 243 18.64 1.40 -5.11
N LEU A 244 18.86 2.48 -4.35
CA LEU A 244 19.71 2.48 -3.17
C LEU A 244 18.85 2.64 -1.92
N TYR A 245 19.13 1.83 -0.90
CA TYR A 245 18.50 1.87 0.41
C TYR A 245 19.55 2.00 1.50
N GLU A 246 19.15 2.55 2.64
CA GLU A 246 19.96 2.57 3.84
C GLU A 246 19.41 1.55 4.84
N SER A 247 20.28 0.80 5.51
CA SER A 247 19.88 -0.06 6.64
C SER A 247 19.40 0.79 7.82
N VAL A 248 18.52 0.24 8.65
CA VAL A 248 17.97 0.95 9.82
C VAL A 248 19.05 1.37 10.82
N ASP A 249 20.13 0.59 10.94
CA ASP A 249 21.28 0.91 11.78
C ASP A 249 22.28 1.88 11.12
N GLY A 250 22.01 2.31 9.88
CA GLY A 250 22.81 3.25 9.10
C GLY A 250 24.16 2.72 8.65
N LYS A 251 24.48 1.44 8.87
CA LYS A 251 25.78 0.83 8.55
C LYS A 251 25.93 0.45 7.08
N TYR A 252 24.81 0.22 6.38
CA TYR A 252 24.82 -0.30 5.03
C TYR A 252 24.06 0.61 4.06
N LEU A 253 24.68 0.84 2.91
CA LEU A 253 24.01 1.33 1.72
C LEU A 253 23.84 0.15 0.75
N THR A 254 22.60 -0.22 0.48
CA THR A 254 22.25 -1.45 -0.24
C THR A 254 21.64 -1.13 -1.58
N PHE A 255 22.28 -1.58 -2.66
CA PHE A 255 21.63 -1.59 -3.97
C PHE A 255 20.67 -2.77 -4.05
N ILE A 256 19.45 -2.51 -4.49
CA ILE A 256 18.50 -3.54 -4.87
C ILE A 256 18.15 -3.30 -6.33
N GLU A 257 18.51 -4.28 -7.15
CA GLU A 257 18.40 -4.25 -8.59
C GLU A 257 17.46 -5.36 -9.05
N GLU A 258 16.62 -5.08 -10.04
CA GLU A 258 15.78 -6.06 -10.71
C GLU A 258 16.12 -6.01 -12.19
N TRP A 259 16.46 -7.17 -12.76
CA TRP A 259 16.88 -7.32 -14.14
C TRP A 259 16.00 -8.35 -14.83
N LYS A 260 15.77 -8.12 -16.13
CA LYS A 260 14.93 -8.99 -16.95
C LYS A 260 15.46 -10.42 -17.05
N ASP A 261 16.78 -10.59 -17.15
CA ASP A 261 17.49 -11.86 -17.33
C ASP A 261 18.99 -11.70 -17.03
N GLU A 262 19.74 -12.82 -17.03
CA GLU A 262 21.20 -12.83 -16.77
C GLU A 262 21.99 -12.05 -17.83
N LYS A 263 21.49 -12.02 -19.08
CA LYS A 263 22.14 -11.30 -20.18
C LYS A 263 22.09 -9.78 -19.98
N ALA A 264 21.01 -9.27 -19.42
CA ALA A 264 20.91 -7.85 -19.04
C ALA A 264 21.92 -7.49 -17.95
N ILE A 265 22.13 -8.37 -16.96
CA ILE A 265 23.14 -8.19 -15.90
C ILE A 265 24.55 -8.21 -16.51
N GLU A 266 24.85 -9.14 -17.41
CA GLU A 266 26.15 -9.20 -18.07
C GLU A 266 26.43 -7.95 -18.91
N SER A 267 25.42 -7.45 -19.64
CA SER A 267 25.50 -6.19 -20.38
C SER A 267 25.76 -5.00 -19.45
N HIS A 268 25.07 -4.97 -18.30
CA HIS A 268 25.23 -3.93 -17.29
C HIS A 268 26.64 -3.89 -16.72
N ASN A 269 27.13 -5.05 -16.26
CA ASN A 269 28.48 -5.19 -15.71
C ASN A 269 29.58 -4.81 -16.72
N ASN A 270 29.28 -4.89 -18.02
CA ASN A 270 30.19 -4.53 -19.09
C ASN A 270 30.09 -3.09 -19.58
N SER A 271 29.07 -2.34 -19.16
CA SER A 271 28.84 -0.96 -19.58
C SER A 271 29.96 -0.01 -19.13
N GLU A 272 30.15 1.07 -19.89
CA GLU A 272 31.20 2.07 -19.60
C GLU A 272 31.01 2.72 -18.23
N HIS A 273 29.77 3.08 -17.85
CA HIS A 273 29.52 3.73 -16.57
C HIS A 273 29.62 2.78 -15.39
N PHE A 274 29.22 1.52 -15.53
CA PHE A 274 29.43 0.55 -14.45
C PHE A 274 30.92 0.40 -14.14
N LYS A 275 31.73 0.19 -15.19
CA LYS A 275 33.19 0.09 -15.07
C LYS A 275 33.84 1.37 -14.53
N ALA A 276 33.28 2.54 -14.82
CA ALA A 276 33.80 3.82 -14.35
C ALA A 276 33.38 4.18 -12.90
N ILE A 277 32.18 3.79 -12.48
CA ILE A 277 31.57 4.28 -11.22
C ILE A 277 31.71 3.25 -10.09
N VAL A 278 31.55 1.96 -10.36
CA VAL A 278 31.58 0.91 -9.32
C VAL A 278 32.91 0.85 -8.56
N PRO A 279 34.09 1.02 -9.20
CA PRO A 279 35.35 1.12 -8.46
C PRO A 279 35.38 2.28 -7.47
N LYS A 280 34.88 3.47 -7.86
CA LYS A 280 34.80 4.65 -6.99
C LYS A 280 33.88 4.40 -5.78
N LEU A 281 32.78 3.69 -5.99
CA LEU A 281 31.92 3.25 -4.88
C LEU A 281 32.65 2.26 -3.96
N GLY A 282 33.50 1.39 -4.51
CA GLY A 282 34.35 0.49 -3.72
C GLY A 282 35.32 1.23 -2.79
N GLU A 283 35.95 2.30 -3.26
CA GLU A 283 36.84 3.14 -2.43
C GLU A 283 36.12 3.80 -1.24
N LEU A 284 34.80 3.96 -1.33
CA LEU A 284 33.97 4.56 -0.30
C LEU A 284 33.38 3.54 0.69
N THR A 285 33.56 2.23 0.45
CA THR A 285 33.13 1.17 1.37
C THR A 285 34.13 0.94 2.48
N SER A 286 33.64 0.59 3.68
CA SER A 286 34.46 0.33 4.86
C SER A 286 34.76 -1.17 5.09
N GLY A 287 34.49 -2.02 4.09
CA GLY A 287 34.65 -3.46 4.17
C GLY A 287 34.08 -4.17 2.95
N ASP A 288 34.10 -5.50 2.97
CA ASP A 288 33.63 -6.31 1.85
C ASP A 288 32.14 -6.13 1.59
N LYS A 289 31.80 -6.03 0.31
CA LYS A 289 30.42 -5.97 -0.16
C LYS A 289 29.83 -7.38 -0.15
N ASP A 290 28.59 -7.49 0.29
CA ASP A 290 27.84 -8.74 0.21
C ASP A 290 26.81 -8.65 -0.91
N VAL A 291 26.96 -9.49 -1.94
CA VAL A 291 26.14 -9.46 -3.16
C VAL A 291 25.46 -10.81 -3.31
N ILE A 292 24.13 -10.80 -3.24
CA ILE A 292 23.31 -12.01 -3.37
C ILE A 292 22.36 -11.86 -4.55
N LEU A 293 22.31 -12.89 -5.39
CA LEU A 293 21.39 -12.99 -6.51
C LEU A 293 20.22 -13.90 -6.12
N TYR A 294 19.01 -13.42 -6.39
CA TYR A 294 17.76 -14.13 -6.16
C TYR A 294 17.05 -14.36 -7.49
N LYS A 295 16.48 -15.55 -7.65
CA LYS A 295 15.54 -15.88 -8.72
C LYS A 295 14.15 -15.99 -8.12
N GLU A 296 13.14 -15.55 -8.85
CA GLU A 296 11.75 -15.72 -8.45
C GLU A 296 11.38 -17.22 -8.45
N ILE A 297 10.88 -17.71 -7.32
CA ILE A 297 10.35 -19.07 -7.18
C ILE A 297 8.83 -19.00 -7.37
N LYS A 298 8.28 -19.96 -8.11
CA LYS A 298 6.84 -20.09 -8.38
C LYS A 298 6.05 -20.50 -7.14
#